data_AF-A0A512JL36-F1
#
_entry.id   AF-A0A512JL36-F1
#
_cell.length_a   1.000
_cell.length_b   1.000
_cell.length_c   1.000
_cell.angle_alpha   90.00
_cell.angle_beta   90.00
_cell.angle_gamma   90.00
#
_symmetry.space_group_name_H-M   'P 1'
#
loop_
_entity.id
_entity.type
_entity.pdbx_description
1 polymer ?
#
loop_
_entity_poly.entity_id
_entity_poly.type
_entity_poly.pdbx_seq_one_letter_code
_entity_poly.pdbx_strand_id
1 'polypeptide(L)'
;MTVVDVDREAVKRGLADGSILLIDVREEQEFASGHIPGSVSYPLSTFDPATLRALIEADGRRPVFSCASGVRTVHAISAARQAGLDLNEHYRGSFKDWYGSGEPIER
;
A
#
# COMPACT_ATOMS: atom_id res chain seq x y z
N MET A 1 -13.31 -9.66 -9.97
CA MET A 1 -12.62 -8.58 -9.22
C MET A 1 -11.29 -8.33 -9.93
N THR A 2 -11.14 -7.20 -10.62
CA THR A 2 -9.89 -6.86 -11.32
C THR A 2 -8.96 -6.18 -10.34
N VAL A 3 -7.84 -6.80 -10.03
CA VAL A 3 -6.74 -6.21 -9.27
C VAL A 3 -5.65 -5.83 -10.28
N VAL A 4 -5.12 -4.62 -10.18
CA VAL A 4 -4.07 -4.09 -11.04
C VAL A 4 -2.74 -4.23 -10.32
N ASP A 5 -1.84 -4.99 -10.92
CA ASP A 5 -0.51 -5.21 -10.39
C ASP A 5 0.39 -4.04 -10.77
N VAL A 6 0.87 -3.32 -9.77
CA VAL A 6 1.90 -2.30 -9.92
C VAL A 6 3.25 -2.96 -9.65
N ASP A 7 4.20 -2.85 -10.58
CA ASP A 7 5.55 -3.36 -10.41
C ASP A 7 6.42 -2.43 -9.54
N ARG A 8 7.56 -2.94 -9.07
CA ARG A 8 8.48 -2.19 -8.21
C ARG A 8 8.97 -0.89 -8.84
N GLU A 9 9.28 -0.90 -10.13
CA GLU A 9 9.81 0.29 -10.81
C GLU A 9 8.74 1.38 -10.93
N ALA A 10 7.48 1.01 -11.16
CA ALA A 10 6.36 1.92 -11.11
C ALA A 10 6.11 2.46 -9.69
N VAL A 11 6.23 1.63 -8.65
CA VAL A 11 6.17 2.09 -7.25
C VAL A 11 7.30 3.06 -6.94
N LYS A 12 8.54 2.74 -7.32
CA LYS A 12 9.72 3.61 -7.12
C LYS A 12 9.54 4.96 -7.80
N ARG A 13 9.14 4.97 -9.08
CA ARG A 13 8.87 6.20 -9.81
C ARG A 13 7.78 7.01 -9.13
N GLY A 14 6.67 6.36 -8.76
CA GLY A 14 5.54 7.00 -8.12
C GLY A 14 5.84 7.62 -6.75
N LEU A 15 6.72 6.98 -5.97
CA LEU A 15 7.19 7.52 -4.69
C LEU A 15 8.17 8.69 -4.92
N ALA A 16 9.05 8.58 -5.92
CA ALA A 16 10.02 9.61 -6.23
C ALA A 16 9.39 10.89 -6.81
N ASP A 17 8.36 10.78 -7.62
CA ASP A 17 7.63 11.92 -8.22
C ASP A 17 6.43 12.38 -7.38
N GLY A 18 6.10 11.66 -6.30
CA GLY A 18 4.97 11.97 -5.45
C GLY A 18 3.60 11.74 -6.10
N SER A 19 3.51 10.94 -7.17
CA SER A 19 2.25 10.64 -7.84
C SER A 19 1.43 9.54 -7.14
N ILE A 20 2.06 8.73 -6.27
CA ILE A 20 1.38 7.66 -5.54
C ILE A 20 1.44 7.85 -4.02
N LEU A 21 0.40 7.33 -3.38
CA LEU A 21 0.34 7.07 -1.94
C LEU A 21 0.47 5.56 -1.73
N LEU A 22 1.62 5.10 -1.26
CA LEU A 22 1.84 3.69 -0.97
C LEU A 22 1.31 3.36 0.44
N ILE A 23 0.27 2.54 0.52
CA ILE A 23 -0.43 2.18 1.76
C ILE A 23 0.01 0.78 2.18
N ASP A 24 0.74 0.69 3.29
CA ASP A 24 1.21 -0.57 3.86
C ASP A 24 0.16 -1.14 4.82
N VAL A 25 -0.42 -2.29 4.46
CA VAL A 25 -1.46 -2.96 5.26
C VAL A 25 -0.92 -4.04 6.20
N ARG A 26 0.40 -4.04 6.45
CA ARG A 26 1.02 -4.86 7.49
C ARG A 26 0.67 -4.36 8.89
N GLU A 27 0.94 -5.18 9.89
CA GLU A 27 0.76 -4.75 11.29
C GLU A 27 1.78 -3.65 11.65
N GLU A 28 1.42 -2.79 12.62
CA GLU A 28 2.26 -1.65 13.01
C GLU A 28 3.67 -2.07 13.44
N GLN A 29 3.81 -3.19 14.14
CA GLN A 29 5.13 -3.70 14.51
C GLN A 29 5.99 -4.12 13.31
N GLU A 30 5.38 -4.63 12.22
CA GLU A 30 6.09 -4.98 11.00
C GLU A 30 6.55 -3.72 10.26
N PHE A 31 5.70 -2.69 10.23
CA PHE A 31 6.03 -1.39 9.64
C PHE A 31 7.16 -0.70 10.40
N ALA A 32 7.07 -0.63 11.74
CA ALA A 32 8.09 -0.02 12.59
C ALA A 32 9.45 -0.77 12.56
N SER A 33 9.42 -2.08 12.27
CA SER A 33 10.67 -2.85 12.09
C SER A 33 11.36 -2.55 10.75
N GLY A 34 10.62 -2.04 9.78
CA GLY A 34 11.10 -1.70 8.45
C GLY A 34 9.97 -1.55 7.44
N HIS A 35 9.96 -0.44 6.70
CA HIS A 35 8.96 -0.14 5.69
C HIS A 35 9.54 0.55 4.45
N ILE A 36 8.74 0.61 3.40
CA ILE A 36 9.13 1.27 2.14
C ILE A 36 9.14 2.78 2.38
N PRO A 37 10.21 3.51 2.02
CA PRO A 37 10.30 4.94 2.26
C PRO A 37 9.12 5.70 1.65
N GLY A 38 8.53 6.61 2.42
CA GLY A 38 7.36 7.39 2.00
C GLY A 38 6.04 6.60 1.92
N SER A 39 6.01 5.35 2.37
CA SER A 39 4.76 4.61 2.58
C SER A 39 4.06 5.04 3.88
N VAL A 40 2.75 4.84 3.93
CA VAL A 40 1.93 5.10 5.11
C VAL A 40 1.45 3.79 5.72
N SER A 41 1.51 3.69 7.05
CA SER A 41 0.98 2.53 7.77
C SER A 41 -0.55 2.61 7.82
N TYR A 42 -1.22 1.56 7.36
CA TYR A 42 -2.67 1.39 7.48
C TYR A 42 -3.03 -0.09 7.69
N PRO A 43 -2.81 -0.61 8.92
CA PRO A 43 -2.89 -2.04 9.20
C PRO A 43 -4.23 -2.68 8.83
N LEU A 44 -4.18 -3.92 8.35
CA LEU A 44 -5.41 -4.66 8.02
C LEU A 44 -6.26 -4.97 9.27
N SER A 45 -5.63 -5.08 10.44
CA SER A 45 -6.28 -5.36 11.73
C SER A 45 -7.21 -4.22 12.20
N THR A 46 -6.90 -2.98 11.84
CA THR A 46 -7.67 -1.77 12.16
C THR A 46 -8.30 -1.14 10.92
N PHE A 47 -8.42 -1.91 9.84
CA PHE A 47 -8.87 -1.42 8.54
C PHE A 47 -10.30 -0.90 8.58
N ASP A 48 -10.45 0.41 8.41
CA ASP A 48 -11.73 1.09 8.32
C ASP A 48 -11.85 1.85 6.99
N PRO A 49 -12.71 1.40 6.06
CA PRO A 49 -12.84 2.04 4.75
C PRO A 49 -13.19 3.54 4.82
N ALA A 50 -13.90 4.01 5.85
CA ALA A 50 -14.24 5.42 5.99
C ALA A 50 -13.00 6.27 6.33
N THR A 51 -12.17 5.82 7.26
CA THR A 51 -10.89 6.46 7.59
C THR A 51 -9.93 6.40 6.42
N LEU A 52 -9.84 5.26 5.72
CA LEU A 52 -9.05 5.11 4.50
C LEU A 52 -9.46 6.13 3.42
N ARG A 53 -10.77 6.30 3.22
CA ARG A 53 -11.31 7.29 2.28
C ARG A 53 -10.83 8.70 2.63
N ALA A 54 -10.98 9.10 3.88
CA ALA A 54 -10.56 10.42 4.34
C ALA A 54 -9.05 10.64 4.16
N LEU A 55 -8.22 9.61 4.41
CA LEU A 55 -6.78 9.64 4.16
C LEU A 55 -6.46 9.90 2.68
N ILE A 56 -7.10 9.15 1.78
CA ILE A 56 -6.87 9.27 0.33
C ILE A 56 -7.34 10.64 -0.19
N GLU A 57 -8.52 11.10 0.26
CA GLU A 57 -9.06 12.41 -0.13
C GLU A 57 -8.20 13.58 0.38
N ALA A 58 -7.62 13.46 1.58
CA ALA A 58 -6.74 14.49 2.15
C ALA A 58 -5.36 14.54 1.47
N ASP A 59 -4.83 13.39 1.08
CA ASP A 59 -3.52 13.27 0.44
C ASP A 59 -3.55 13.62 -1.06
N GLY A 60 -4.58 13.16 -1.77
CA GLY A 60 -4.83 13.47 -3.18
C GLY A 60 -3.97 12.69 -4.20
N ARG A 61 -3.01 11.88 -3.76
CA ARG A 61 -2.20 11.02 -4.66
C ARG A 61 -2.93 9.71 -4.98
N ARG A 62 -2.43 8.99 -5.99
CA ARG A 62 -3.01 7.71 -6.42
C ARG A 62 -2.69 6.60 -5.40
N PRO A 63 -3.68 5.98 -4.73
CA PRO A 63 -3.43 4.98 -3.69
C PRO A 63 -3.00 3.63 -4.28
N VAL A 64 -1.94 3.05 -3.72
CA VAL A 64 -1.44 1.72 -4.08
C VAL A 64 -1.22 0.93 -2.80
N PHE A 65 -1.79 -0.28 -2.69
CA PHE A 65 -1.61 -1.10 -1.49
C PHE A 65 -0.35 -1.95 -1.54
N SER A 66 0.32 -2.11 -0.40
CA SER A 66 1.45 -3.03 -0.18
C SER A 66 1.22 -3.83 1.09
N CYS A 67 1.78 -5.03 1.19
CA CYS A 67 1.86 -5.76 2.45
C CYS A 67 3.21 -6.47 2.60
N ALA A 68 3.27 -7.65 3.21
CA ALA A 68 4.50 -8.46 3.20
C ALA A 68 4.77 -9.15 1.85
N SER A 69 3.73 -9.69 1.20
CA SER A 69 3.87 -10.59 0.04
C SER A 69 2.72 -10.51 -0.98
N GLY A 70 1.95 -9.43 -0.97
CA GLY A 70 0.80 -9.21 -1.85
C GLY A 70 -0.52 -9.86 -1.39
N VAL A 71 -0.52 -10.82 -0.46
CA VAL A 71 -1.76 -11.55 -0.07
C VAL A 71 -2.78 -10.66 0.64
N ARG A 72 -2.35 -9.92 1.68
CA ARG A 72 -3.23 -9.06 2.51
C ARG A 72 -3.87 -7.91 1.72
N THR A 73 -3.21 -7.43 0.68
CA THR A 73 -3.71 -6.32 -0.14
C THR A 73 -5.00 -6.66 -0.89
N VAL A 74 -5.24 -7.94 -1.24
CA VAL A 74 -6.49 -8.37 -1.89
C VAL A 74 -7.67 -8.21 -0.93
N HIS A 75 -7.47 -8.47 0.36
CA HIS A 75 -8.49 -8.24 1.39
C HIS A 75 -8.76 -6.75 1.59
N ALA A 76 -7.71 -5.92 1.64
CA ALA A 76 -7.84 -4.47 1.72
C ALA A 76 -8.62 -3.89 0.51
N ILE A 77 -8.29 -4.31 -0.71
CA ILE A 77 -9.01 -3.92 -1.93
C ILE A 77 -10.47 -4.36 -1.88
N SER A 78 -10.73 -5.59 -1.45
CA SER A 78 -12.10 -6.11 -1.33
C SER A 78 -12.92 -5.30 -0.32
N ALA A 79 -12.35 -4.99 0.84
CA ALA A 79 -13.01 -4.19 1.87
C ALA A 79 -13.26 -2.74 1.41
N ALA A 80 -12.27 -2.11 0.77
CA ALA A 80 -12.42 -0.77 0.19
C ALA A 80 -13.55 -0.71 -0.85
N ARG A 81 -13.61 -1.70 -1.75
CA ARG A 81 -14.67 -1.80 -2.77
C ARG A 81 -16.05 -2.02 -2.20
N GLN A 82 -16.18 -2.83 -1.15
CA GLN A 82 -17.45 -3.02 -0.46
C GLN A 82 -17.97 -1.72 0.16
N ALA A 83 -17.08 -0.80 0.53
CA ALA A 83 -17.42 0.53 0.99
C ALA A 83 -17.60 1.57 -0.16
N GLY A 84 -17.57 1.13 -1.42
CA GLY A 84 -17.75 1.99 -2.59
C GLY A 84 -16.51 2.75 -3.04
N LEU A 85 -15.32 2.41 -2.52
CA LEU A 85 -14.06 2.94 -3.02
C LEU A 85 -13.60 2.11 -4.21
N ASP A 86 -13.45 2.73 -5.39
CA ASP A 86 -12.94 2.04 -6.58
C ASP A 86 -11.40 1.94 -6.55
N LEU A 87 -10.89 1.22 -5.56
CA LEU A 87 -9.48 0.92 -5.43
C LEU A 87 -9.18 -0.45 -6.00
N ASN A 88 -8.10 -0.55 -6.76
CA ASN A 88 -7.76 -1.77 -7.48
C ASN A 88 -6.25 -1.99 -7.64
N GLU A 89 -5.42 -0.99 -7.37
CA GLU A 89 -3.97 -1.07 -7.50
C GLU A 89 -3.30 -1.66 -6.25
N HIS A 90 -2.41 -2.62 -6.47
CA HIS A 90 -1.51 -3.10 -5.43
C HIS A 90 -0.12 -3.41 -5.96
N TYR A 91 0.87 -3.27 -5.08
CA TYR A 91 2.20 -3.76 -5.31
C TYR A 91 2.29 -5.25 -4.92
N ARG A 92 2.11 -6.13 -5.91
CA ARG A 92 2.09 -7.59 -5.72
C ARG A 92 3.37 -8.11 -5.04
N GLY A 93 4.53 -7.60 -5.45
CA GLY A 93 5.83 -7.93 -4.86
C GLY A 93 5.96 -7.51 -3.39
N SER A 94 5.30 -6.40 -3.03
CA SER A 94 5.15 -5.93 -1.66
C SER A 94 6.50 -5.72 -0.95
N PHE A 95 6.51 -5.62 0.38
CA PHE A 95 7.73 -5.39 1.15
C PHE A 95 8.82 -6.45 0.90
N LYS A 96 8.47 -7.72 0.70
CA LYS A 96 9.45 -8.79 0.45
C LYS A 96 10.24 -8.58 -0.84
N ASP A 97 9.58 -8.21 -1.94
CA ASP A 97 10.27 -7.92 -3.21
C ASP A 97 11.15 -6.67 -3.10
N TRP A 98 10.65 -5.63 -2.43
CA TRP A 98 11.42 -4.41 -2.18
C TRP A 98 12.69 -4.68 -1.38
N TYR A 99 12.53 -5.30 -0.21
CA TYR A 99 13.65 -5.64 0.68
C TYR A 99 14.61 -6.64 0.04
N GLY A 100 14.09 -7.66 -0.65
CA GLY A 100 14.91 -8.66 -1.35
C GLY A 100 15.73 -8.09 -2.51
N SER A 101 15.37 -6.92 -3.02
CA SER A 101 16.07 -6.22 -4.11
C SER A 101 17.16 -5.27 -3.62
N GLY A 102 17.34 -5.15 -2.29
CA GLY A 102 18.33 -4.24 -1.70
C GLY A 102 17.92 -2.76 -1.77
N GLU A 103 16.65 -2.47 -2.01
CA GLU A 103 16.12 -1.10 -1.98
C GLU A 103 16.14 -0.54 -0.55
N PRO A 104 16.25 0.79 -0.37
CA PRO A 104 16.31 1.41 0.95
C PRO A 104 15.02 1.20 1.73
N ILE A 105 15.12 1.08 3.06
CA ILE A 105 13.98 0.98 3.98
C ILE A 105 14.07 2.07 5.06
N GLU A 106 12.92 2.50 5.57
CA GLU A 106 12.78 3.38 6.73
C GLU A 106 12.29 2.58 7.95
N ARG A 107 12.51 3.12 9.15
CA ARG A 107 12.13 2.52 10.44
C ARG A 107 11.58 3.59 11.36
#